data_AF-A0A9C8WGI7-F1
#
_entry.id   AF-A0A9C8WGI7-F1
#
_cell.length_a   1.000
_cell.length_b   1.000
_cell.length_c   1.000
_cell.angle_alpha   90.00
_cell.angle_beta   90.00
_cell.angle_gamma   90.00
#
_symmetry.space_group_name_H-M   'P 1'
#
loop_
_entity.id
_entity.type
_entity.pdbx_description
1 polymer ?
#
loop_
_entity_poly.entity_id
_entity_poly.type
_entity_poly.pdbx_seq_one_letter_code
_entity_poly.pdbx_strand_id
1 'polypeptide(L)' 'MMGIGMGFGGIGLIFMLLFWGGLIFGGVWLVRSLFSAAPSSPAGPRQPSAREVLDQRYARGEISRDEYERIKRDIA' A
#
# COMPACT_ATOMS: atom_id res chain seq x y z
N MET A 1 -7.40 -54.58 13.76
CA MET A 1 -7.24 -54.71 12.31
C MET A 1 -6.80 -53.36 11.76
N MET A 2 -5.72 -53.34 10.98
CA MET A 2 -5.17 -52.17 10.26
C MET A 2 -6.30 -51.49 9.46
N GLY A 3 -6.46 -50.16 9.44
CA GLY A 3 -5.45 -49.20 9.01
C GLY A 3 -5.61 -48.91 7.52
N ILE A 4 -6.71 -48.28 7.09
CA ILE A 4 -6.87 -47.49 5.85
C ILE A 4 -8.09 -46.58 6.10
N GLY A 5 -7.88 -45.27 6.14
CA GLY A 5 -8.97 -44.29 6.32
C GLY A 5 -8.45 -42.87 6.53
N MET A 6 -7.21 -42.76 7.04
CA MET A 6 -6.54 -41.50 7.32
C MET A 6 -5.69 -40.96 6.13
N GLY A 7 -5.85 -41.53 4.93
CA GLY A 7 -5.11 -41.11 3.72
C GLY A 7 -5.92 -40.21 2.78
N PHE A 8 -7.21 -40.53 2.59
CA PHE A 8 -8.09 -39.77 1.67
C PHE A 8 -8.67 -38.50 2.31
N GLY A 9 -8.94 -38.51 3.62
CA GLY A 9 -9.46 -37.33 4.33
C GLY A 9 -8.44 -36.21 4.49
N GLY A 10 -7.17 -36.55 4.74
CA GLY A 10 -6.08 -35.57 4.88
C GLY A 10 -5.77 -34.83 3.58
N ILE A 11 -5.70 -35.57 2.46
CA ILE A 11 -5.48 -34.98 1.13
C ILE A 11 -6.67 -34.07 0.74
N GLY A 12 -7.91 -34.49 1.03
CA GLY A 12 -9.09 -33.66 0.82
C GLY A 12 -9.07 -32.36 1.63
N LEU A 13 -8.65 -32.41 2.90
CA LEU A 13 -8.51 -31.22 3.75
C LEU A 13 -7.42 -30.26 3.23
N ILE A 14 -6.28 -30.80 2.78
CA ILE A 14 -5.21 -30.00 2.19
C ILE A 14 -5.70 -29.32 0.91
N PHE A 15 -6.37 -30.06 0.01
CA PHE A 15 -6.95 -29.49 -1.20
C PHE A 15 -7.99 -28.42 -0.92
N MET A 16 -8.84 -28.62 0.09
CA MET A 16 -9.84 -27.63 0.53
C MET A 16 -9.16 -26.34 1.01
N LEU A 17 -8.14 -26.46 1.85
CA LEU A 17 -7.39 -25.31 2.36
C LEU A 17 -6.61 -24.60 1.26
N LEU A 18 -6.01 -25.35 0.33
CA LEU A 18 -5.33 -24.78 -0.85
C LEU A 18 -6.32 -24.06 -1.77
N PHE A 19 -7.51 -24.61 -1.97
CA PHE A 19 -8.56 -23.99 -2.77
C PHE A 19 -9.01 -22.65 -2.16
N TRP A 20 -9.34 -22.63 -0.87
CA TRP A 20 -9.72 -21.39 -0.17
C TRP A 20 -8.57 -20.40 -0.07
N GLY A 21 -7.37 -20.86 0.25
CA GLY A 21 -6.16 -20.03 0.31
C GLY A 21 -5.84 -19.42 -1.05
N GLY A 22 -5.93 -20.22 -2.13
CA GLY A 22 -5.76 -19.76 -3.51
C GLY A 22 -6.84 -18.79 -3.95
N LEU A 23 -8.10 -19.02 -3.57
CA LEU A 23 -9.22 -18.11 -3.87
C LEU A 23 -9.03 -16.75 -3.21
N ILE A 24 -8.67 -16.73 -1.93
CA ILE A 24 -8.37 -15.49 -1.18
C ILE A 24 -7.15 -14.80 -1.78
N PHE A 25 -6.06 -15.55 -2.00
CA PHE A 25 -4.84 -15.01 -2.57
C PHE A 25 -5.08 -14.42 -3.96
N GLY A 26 -5.80 -15.13 -4.83
CA GLY A 26 -6.18 -14.66 -6.17
C GLY A 26 -7.07 -13.42 -6.12
N GLY A 27 -8.05 -13.38 -5.21
CA GLY A 27 -8.89 -12.20 -5.00
C GLY A 27 -8.09 -10.99 -4.53
N VAL A 28 -7.24 -11.17 -3.51
CA VAL A 28 -6.35 -10.12 -2.99
C VAL A 28 -5.36 -9.67 -4.06
N TRP A 29 -4.78 -10.60 -4.82
CA TRP A 29 -3.85 -10.29 -5.90
C TRP A 29 -4.52 -9.53 -7.04
N LEU A 30 -5.74 -9.91 -7.44
CA LEU A 30 -6.51 -9.23 -8.47
C LEU A 30 -6.90 -7.82 -8.05
N VAL A 31 -7.44 -7.68 -6.83
CA VAL A 31 -7.74 -6.37 -6.22
C VAL A 31 -6.46 -5.54 -6.17
N ARG A 32 -5.37 -6.08 -5.60
CA ARG A 32 -4.09 -5.37 -5.52
C ARG A 32 -3.54 -5.01 -6.90
N SER A 33 -3.67 -5.85 -7.92
CA SER A 33 -3.22 -5.56 -9.29
C SER A 33 -4.04 -4.43 -9.92
N LEU A 34 -5.36 -4.46 -9.78
CA LEU A 34 -6.26 -3.42 -10.29
C LEU A 34 -6.06 -2.08 -9.56
N PHE A 35 -5.87 -2.11 -8.24
CA PHE A 35 -5.62 -0.91 -7.43
C PHE A 35 -4.15 -0.45 -7.44
N SER A 36 -3.19 -1.30 -7.85
CA SER A 36 -1.78 -0.90 -8.07
C SER A 36 -1.53 -0.40 -9.50
N ALA A 37 -2.46 -0.63 -10.43
CA ALA A 37 -2.48 -0.01 -11.75
C ALA A 37 -2.99 1.45 -11.72
N ALA A 38 -3.65 1.87 -10.64
CA ALA A 38 -3.64 3.28 -10.28
C ALA A 38 -2.19 3.59 -9.90
N PRO A 39 -1.52 4.59 -10.52
CA PRO A 39 -0.17 4.95 -10.16
C PRO A 39 -0.17 5.22 -8.66
N SER A 40 0.39 4.27 -7.93
CA SER A 40 0.77 4.45 -6.56
C SER A 40 1.94 5.42 -6.62
N SER A 41 1.62 6.71 -6.78
CA SER A 41 2.32 7.70 -5.99
C SER A 41 2.41 7.09 -4.59
N PRO A 42 3.61 6.98 -4.00
CA PRO A 42 3.81 6.38 -2.68
C PRO A 42 3.31 7.34 -1.60
N ALA A 43 2.04 7.71 -1.71
CA ALA A 43 1.29 8.52 -0.80
C ALA A 43 0.19 7.62 -0.26
N GLY A 44 0.44 7.06 0.92
CA GLY A 44 -0.61 7.09 1.94
C GLY A 44 -1.03 8.55 2.18
N PRO A 45 -1.59 8.92 3.34
CA PRO A 45 -1.58 10.33 3.72
C PRO A 45 -0.10 10.75 3.91
N ARG A 46 0.61 11.04 2.80
CA ARG A 46 1.94 11.62 2.82
C ARG A 46 1.68 12.98 3.43
N GLN A 47 2.07 13.13 4.70
CA GLN A 47 2.17 14.47 5.27
C GLN A 47 2.88 15.31 4.21
N PRO A 48 2.25 16.41 3.75
CA PRO A 48 2.82 17.21 2.68
C PRO A 48 4.27 17.48 3.08
N SER A 49 5.18 17.20 2.14
CA SER A 49 6.59 17.40 2.40
C SER A 49 6.79 18.83 2.89
N ALA A 50 7.79 19.07 3.74
CA ALA A 50 8.02 20.42 4.28
C ALA A 50 8.15 21.48 3.15
N ARG A 51 8.57 21.06 1.95
CA ARG A 51 8.56 21.85 0.71
C ARG A 51 7.14 22.16 0.17
N GLU A 52 6.25 21.18 0.10
CA GLU A 52 4.85 21.41 -0.30
C GLU A 52 4.10 22.34 0.66
N VAL A 53 4.35 22.23 1.97
CA VAL A 53 3.76 23.14 2.95
C VAL A 53 4.29 24.56 2.74
N LEU A 54 5.60 24.71 2.49
CA LEU A 54 6.23 25.99 2.22
C LEU A 54 5.68 26.65 0.94
N ASP A 55 5.60 25.90 -0.15
CA ASP A 55 5.05 26.36 -1.43
C ASP A 55 3.59 26.79 -1.29
N GLN A 56 2.78 26.02 -0.53
CA GLN A 56 1.38 26.35 -0.29
C GLN A 56 1.21 27.65 0.50
N ARG A 57 2.06 27.91 1.51
CA ARG A 57 2.03 29.16 2.29
C ARG A 57 2.48 30.36 1.47
N TYR A 58 3.48 30.19 0.61
CA TYR A 58 3.91 31.23 -0.33
C TYR A 58 2.79 31.56 -1.33
N ALA A 59 2.12 30.54 -1.89
CA ALA A 59 1.00 30.73 -2.81
C ALA A 59 -0.21 31.41 -2.15
N ARG A 60 -0.43 31.18 -0.86
CA ARG A 60 -1.44 31.89 -0.05
C ARG A 60 -1.03 33.31 0.33
N GLY A 61 0.23 33.69 0.08
CA GLY A 61 0.78 34.98 0.50
C GLY A 61 1.00 35.09 2.01
N GLU A 62 1.01 33.96 2.74
CA GLU A 62 1.25 33.92 4.19
C GLU A 62 2.73 34.16 4.55
N ILE A 63 3.64 33.97 3.58
CA ILE A 63 5.08 34.20 3.74
C ILE A 63 5.62 35.06 2.59
N SER A 64 6.60 35.91 2.91
CA SER A 64 7.29 36.71 1.91
C SER A 64 8.28 35.87 1.08
N ARG A 65 8.68 36.40 -0.08
CA ARG A 65 9.69 35.76 -0.94
C ARG A 65 11.03 35.57 -0.22
N ASP A 66 11.43 36.52 0.62
CA ASP A 66 12.67 36.44 1.40
C ASP A 66 12.63 35.32 2.44
N GLU A 67 11.49 35.11 3.11
CA GLU A 67 11.29 34.01 4.05
C GLU A 67 11.24 32.66 3.34
N TYR A 68 10.56 32.60 2.19
CA TYR A 68 10.52 31.41 1.34
C TYR A 68 11.92 30.95 0.95
N GLU A 69 12.78 31.84 0.46
CA GLU A 69 14.14 31.51 0.04
C GLU A 69 15.04 31.09 1.21
N ARG A 70 14.88 31.68 2.40
CA ARG A 70 15.61 31.25 3.61
C ARG A 70 15.24 29.83 4.00
N ILE A 71 13.95 29.54 4.10
CA ILE A 71 13.45 28.24 4.53
C ILE A 71 13.73 27.17 3.47
N LYS A 72 13.62 27.52 2.18
CA LYS A 72 13.96 26.62 1.07
C LYS A 72 15.42 26.17 1.10
N ARG A 73 16.36 27.05 1.50
CA ARG A 73 17.78 26.69 1.69
C ARG A 73 18.02 25.84 2.92
N ASP A 74 17.19 25.98 3.95
CA ASP A 74 17.27 25.20 5.19
C ASP A 74 16.70 23.77 5.02
N ILE A 75 15.70 23.62 4.15
CA ILE A 75 15.07 22.33 3.79
C ILE A 75 15.73 21.69 2.54
N ALA A 76 16.75 22.32 1.97
CA ALA A 76 17.46 21.84 0.77
C ALA A 76 18.24 20.56 1.06
#